data_AF-A0A7J9H0L7-F1
#
_entry.id   AF-A0A7J9H0L7-F1
#
_cell.length_a   1.000
_cell.length_b   1.000
_cell.length_c   1.000
_cell.angle_alpha   90.00
_cell.angle_beta   90.00
_cell.angle_gamma   90.00
#
_symmetry.space_group_name_H-M   'P 1'
#
loop_
_entity.id
_entity.type
_entity.pdbx_description
1 polymer ?
#
loop_
_entity_poly.entity_id
_entity_poly.type
_entity_poly.pdbx_seq_one_letter_code
_entity_poly.pdbx_strand_id
1 'polypeptide(L)'
;DIAGTLATEEADDASQVAKLRSALESVDHKRRKILQQMRNDAALLTLENGSSPIQNPSTAAEDARLASLISLDGILKQVKDITRQSSVSSMGRSKKKAMLASLDELGERMPSLLDIDHPCAQRQIANARRLVESVREEDDPAPEIHHAQRPSAELGSGTDTDVAQWNVLQFNTGSTTPFIIKCGANSNSELVIKADAKVQEPKGGEIVRVVPRPSVLENMSLDEMKQIFSELPEALSLLALARTADGTRARYSRLYRTLAMKVPSLRDLVGELEKGGVLKDVRS
;
A
#
# COMPACT_ATOMS: atom_id res chain seq x y z
N ASP A 1 18.05 18.12 28.46
CA ASP A 1 17.30 19.38 28.33
C ASP A 1 16.53 19.44 27.02
N ILE A 2 17.18 19.66 25.88
CA ILE A 2 16.51 19.74 24.55
C ILE A 2 15.56 18.56 24.26
N ALA A 3 16.00 17.32 24.49
CA ALA A 3 15.15 16.14 24.29
C ALA A 3 13.92 16.12 25.22
N GLY A 4 14.06 16.62 26.45
CA GLY A 4 12.95 16.71 27.41
C GLY A 4 11.93 17.76 27.00
N THR A 5 12.37 18.90 26.47
CA THR A 5 11.49 19.91 25.89
C THR A 5 10.73 19.34 24.69
N LEU A 6 11.43 18.73 23.73
CA LEU A 6 10.80 18.10 22.57
C LEU A 6 9.86 16.95 22.96
N ALA A 7 10.16 16.25 24.06
CA ALA A 7 9.32 15.17 24.56
C ALA A 7 8.00 15.63 25.19
N THR A 8 7.87 16.92 25.50
CA THR A 8 6.65 17.50 26.09
C THR A 8 5.92 18.44 25.13
N GLU A 9 6.42 18.59 23.91
CA GLU A 9 5.81 19.43 22.88
C GLU A 9 4.62 18.71 22.22
N GLU A 10 3.48 19.39 22.15
CA GLU A 10 2.27 18.92 21.48
C GLU A 10 2.37 19.09 19.97
N ALA A 11 1.74 18.19 19.22
CA ALA A 11 1.69 18.24 17.76
C ALA A 11 0.25 18.42 17.29
N ASP A 12 -0.04 19.49 16.55
CA ASP A 12 -1.40 19.77 16.07
C ASP A 12 -1.73 19.11 14.73
N ASP A 13 -0.71 18.83 13.92
CA ASP A 13 -0.86 18.33 12.57
C ASP A 13 0.28 17.38 12.17
N ALA A 14 0.09 16.67 11.04
CA ALA A 14 1.06 15.70 10.53
C ALA A 14 2.45 16.29 10.25
N SER A 15 2.53 17.57 9.88
CA SER A 15 3.81 18.24 9.62
C SER A 15 4.58 18.49 10.92
N GLN A 16 3.89 18.84 12.00
CA GLN A 16 4.47 19.02 13.32
C GLN A 16 4.92 17.68 13.91
N VAL A 17 4.11 16.62 13.77
CA VAL A 17 4.49 15.25 14.17
C VAL A 17 5.80 14.82 13.49
N ALA A 18 5.91 15.03 12.18
CA ALA A 18 7.11 14.68 11.42
C ALA A 18 8.34 15.49 11.87
N LYS A 19 8.18 16.79 12.14
CA LYS A 19 9.25 17.66 12.65
C LYS A 19 9.72 17.22 14.03
N LEU A 20 8.79 16.97 14.96
CA LEU A 20 9.10 16.53 16.34
C LEU A 20 9.82 15.20 16.35
N ARG A 21 9.33 14.24 15.57
CA ARG A 21 9.99 12.95 15.39
C ARG A 21 11.42 13.11 14.89
N SER A 22 11.61 13.87 13.81
CA SER A 22 12.95 14.07 13.23
C SER A 22 13.90 14.79 14.20
N ALA A 23 13.39 15.75 14.96
CA ALA A 23 14.16 16.46 15.98
C ALA A 23 14.61 15.52 17.11
N LEU A 24 13.72 14.68 17.63
CA LEU A 24 14.03 13.69 18.67
C LEU A 24 15.03 12.64 18.16
N GLU A 25 14.83 12.09 16.95
CA GLU A 25 15.78 11.16 16.32
C GLU A 25 17.18 11.80 16.16
N SER A 26 17.25 13.08 15.80
CA SER A 26 18.51 13.82 15.66
C SER A 26 19.22 14.00 17.00
N VAL A 27 18.48 14.36 18.06
CA VAL A 27 19.05 14.54 19.40
C VAL A 27 19.56 13.22 19.96
N ASP A 28 18.79 12.14 19.79
CA ASP A 28 19.18 10.79 20.20
C ASP A 28 20.44 10.30 19.43
N HIS A 29 20.50 10.52 18.12
CA HIS A 29 21.69 10.22 17.33
C HIS A 29 22.93 10.99 17.82
N LYS A 30 22.80 12.30 18.08
CA LYS A 30 23.89 13.13 18.63
C LYS A 30 24.34 12.62 20.00
N ARG A 31 23.40 12.27 20.88
CA ARG A 31 23.70 11.71 22.21
C ARG A 31 24.51 10.42 22.10
N ARG A 32 24.08 9.47 21.25
CA ARG A 32 24.82 8.21 21.02
C ARG A 32 26.24 8.47 20.51
N LYS A 33 26.38 9.40 19.56
CA LYS A 33 27.69 9.78 19.01
C LYS A 33 28.63 10.35 20.09
N ILE A 34 28.13 11.24 20.95
CA ILE A 34 28.92 11.83 22.05
C ILE A 34 29.31 10.76 23.07
N LEU A 35 28.37 9.91 23.49
CA LEU A 35 28.67 8.81 24.42
C LEU A 35 29.71 7.84 23.85
N GLN A 36 29.63 7.52 22.57
CA GLN A 36 30.63 6.69 21.89
C GLN A 36 32.00 7.38 21.83
N GLN A 37 32.03 8.69 21.55
CA GLN A 37 33.28 9.46 21.54
C GLN A 37 33.92 9.48 22.93
N MET A 38 33.14 9.75 23.98
CA MET A 38 33.62 9.72 25.38
C MET A 38 34.17 8.36 25.77
N ARG A 39 33.53 7.27 25.33
CA ARG A 39 33.98 5.89 25.61
C ARG A 39 35.30 5.55 24.91
N ASN A 40 35.57 6.18 23.77
CA ASN A 40 36.77 5.95 22.97
C ASN A 40 37.91 6.92 23.31
N ASP A 41 37.69 7.90 24.19
CA ASP A 41 38.69 8.92 24.54
C ASP A 41 39.67 8.39 25.59
N ALA A 42 40.90 8.11 25.16
CA ALA A 42 41.92 7.47 26.00
C ALA A 42 42.30 8.30 27.24
N ALA A 43 42.20 9.63 27.17
CA ALA A 43 42.49 10.52 28.30
C ALA A 43 41.48 10.39 29.46
N LEU A 44 40.23 10.01 29.16
CA LEU A 44 39.20 9.69 30.17
C LEU A 44 39.38 8.28 30.76
N LEU A 45 40.04 7.37 30.02
CA LEU A 45 40.32 6.00 30.46
C LEU A 45 41.61 5.88 31.30
N THR A 46 42.52 6.86 31.24
CA THR A 46 43.79 6.86 31.98
C THR A 46 43.76 7.64 33.30
N LEU A 47 42.63 8.25 33.67
CA LEU A 47 42.46 8.84 35.00
C LEU A 47 42.23 7.73 36.04
N GLU A 48 43.34 7.15 36.46
CA GLU A 48 43.49 6.35 37.67
C GLU A 48 43.06 7.19 38.88
N ASN A 49 41.79 7.06 39.30
CA ASN A 49 41.33 7.12 40.70
C ASN A 49 39.79 7.04 40.77
N GLY A 50 39.27 5.82 40.89
CA GLY A 50 38.00 5.55 41.59
C GLY A 50 36.70 6.18 41.06
N SER A 51 36.65 6.73 39.85
CA SER A 51 35.41 7.31 39.31
C SER A 51 34.43 6.20 38.90
N SER A 52 33.19 6.29 39.39
CA SER A 52 32.09 5.39 39.02
C SER A 52 31.90 5.33 37.50
N PRO A 53 31.46 4.19 36.92
CA PRO A 53 31.18 4.09 35.49
C PRO A 53 30.25 5.22 35.06
N ILE A 54 30.52 5.85 33.90
CA ILE A 54 29.65 6.86 33.30
C ILE A 54 28.23 6.28 33.26
N GLN A 55 27.34 6.75 34.14
CA GLN A 55 25.94 6.34 34.16
C GLN A 55 25.25 6.99 32.96
N ASN A 56 24.67 6.17 32.10
CA ASN A 56 23.81 6.68 31.03
C ASN A 56 22.57 7.30 31.67
N PRO A 57 22.25 8.58 31.38
CA PRO A 57 20.99 9.15 31.83
C PRO A 57 19.82 8.36 31.21
N SER A 58 18.74 8.21 31.97
CA SER A 58 17.54 7.49 31.50
C SER A 58 16.94 8.19 30.28
N THR A 59 16.76 7.43 29.19
CA THR A 59 16.13 7.89 27.94
C THR A 59 14.69 7.41 27.80
N ALA A 60 14.16 6.70 28.81
CA ALA A 60 12.89 5.97 28.70
C ALA A 60 11.70 6.85 28.28
N ALA A 61 11.61 8.08 28.80
CA ALA A 61 10.54 9.01 28.44
C ALA A 61 10.66 9.51 26.98
N GLU A 62 11.88 9.70 26.50
CA GLU A 62 12.16 10.16 25.14
C GLU A 62 11.94 9.03 24.13
N ASP A 63 12.33 7.80 24.50
CA ASP A 63 12.08 6.59 23.72
C ASP A 63 10.57 6.30 23.63
N ALA A 64 9.84 6.42 24.74
CA ALA A 64 8.37 6.31 24.76
C ALA A 64 7.73 7.40 23.89
N ARG A 65 8.23 8.64 23.94
CA ARG A 65 7.77 9.71 23.06
C ARG A 65 8.01 9.39 21.59
N LEU A 66 9.22 8.95 21.24
CA LEU A 66 9.56 8.62 19.86
C LEU A 66 8.70 7.48 19.33
N ALA A 67 8.47 6.43 20.13
CA ALA A 67 7.57 5.33 19.78
C ALA A 67 6.12 5.79 19.54
N SER A 68 5.63 6.72 20.38
CA SER A 68 4.31 7.34 20.21
C SER A 68 4.21 8.14 18.91
N LEU A 69 5.19 8.99 18.62
CA LEU A 69 5.22 9.80 17.39
C LEU A 69 5.33 8.93 16.12
N ILE A 70 6.06 7.82 16.18
CA ILE A 70 6.12 6.83 15.08
C ILE A 70 4.74 6.22 14.84
N SER A 71 4.05 5.82 15.91
CA SER A 71 2.72 5.22 15.84
C SER A 71 1.67 6.22 15.35
N LEU A 72 1.74 7.46 15.83
CA LEU A 72 0.92 8.58 15.40
C LEU A 72 1.10 8.89 13.92
N ASP A 73 2.34 9.01 13.43
CA ASP A 73 2.64 9.19 12.00
C ASP A 73 2.03 8.07 11.14
N GLY A 74 2.08 6.82 11.62
CA GLY A 74 1.43 5.69 10.97
C GLY A 74 -0.10 5.84 10.89
N ILE A 75 -0.75 6.28 11.97
CA ILE A 75 -2.20 6.57 11.99
C ILE A 75 -2.51 7.71 11.02
N LEU A 76 -1.77 8.81 11.06
CA LEU A 76 -2.01 9.99 10.22
C LEU A 76 -1.86 9.70 8.72
N LYS A 77 -0.94 8.80 8.35
CA LYS A 77 -0.82 8.31 6.96
C LYS A 77 -2.08 7.56 6.52
N GLN A 78 -2.57 6.63 7.34
CA GLN A 78 -3.79 5.88 7.04
C GLN A 78 -5.01 6.81 6.96
N VAL A 79 -5.14 7.77 7.88
CA VAL A 79 -6.19 8.81 7.85
C VAL A 79 -6.14 9.61 6.55
N LYS A 80 -4.94 10.01 6.11
CA LYS A 80 -4.73 10.75 4.86
C LYS A 80 -5.13 9.91 3.64
N ASP A 81 -4.81 8.62 3.65
CA ASP A 81 -5.17 7.70 2.56
C ASP A 81 -6.68 7.47 2.47
N ILE A 82 -7.36 7.31 3.61
CA ILE A 82 -8.82 7.24 3.69
C ILE A 82 -9.44 8.54 3.18
N THR A 83 -8.92 9.69 3.63
CA THR A 83 -9.41 11.01 3.19
C THR A 83 -9.27 11.18 1.67
N ARG A 84 -8.13 10.76 1.11
CA ARG A 84 -7.89 10.78 -0.35
C ARG A 84 -8.86 9.86 -1.11
N GLN A 85 -9.23 8.71 -0.54
CA GLN A 85 -10.22 7.81 -1.16
C GLN A 85 -11.65 8.37 -1.07
N SER A 86 -11.92 9.26 -0.11
CA SER A 86 -13.23 9.90 0.09
C SER A 86 -13.47 11.14 -0.78
N SER A 87 -12.46 11.65 -1.52
CA SER A 87 -12.61 12.88 -2.31
C SER A 87 -13.40 12.71 -3.62
N VAL A 88 -14.05 11.55 -3.83
CA VAL A 88 -14.95 11.30 -4.95
C VAL A 88 -16.35 11.88 -4.69
N SER A 89 -17.07 12.24 -5.75
CA SER A 89 -18.40 12.88 -5.65
C SER A 89 -19.48 11.95 -5.07
N SER A 90 -19.30 10.65 -5.20
CA SER A 90 -20.21 9.61 -4.71
C SER A 90 -19.43 8.32 -4.41
N MET A 91 -19.98 7.51 -3.50
CA MET A 91 -19.38 6.24 -3.07
C MET A 91 -20.46 5.22 -2.73
N GLY A 92 -20.27 3.97 -3.15
CA GLY A 92 -21.16 2.86 -2.81
C GLY A 92 -21.26 2.66 -1.29
N ARG A 93 -22.46 2.30 -0.81
CA ARG A 93 -22.76 2.15 0.63
C ARG A 93 -21.80 1.17 1.33
N SER A 94 -21.46 0.06 0.68
CA SER A 94 -20.53 -0.92 1.24
C SER A 94 -19.11 -0.37 1.43
N LYS A 95 -18.61 0.42 0.46
CA LYS A 95 -17.28 1.05 0.53
C LYS A 95 -17.24 2.15 1.60
N LYS A 96 -18.30 2.97 1.69
CA LYS A 96 -18.43 3.99 2.74
C LYS A 96 -18.41 3.36 4.13
N LYS A 97 -19.17 2.26 4.33
CA LYS A 97 -19.20 1.52 5.59
C LYS A 97 -17.83 0.93 5.94
N ALA A 98 -17.12 0.36 4.95
CA ALA A 98 -15.77 -0.17 5.16
C ALA A 98 -14.78 0.94 5.60
N MET A 99 -14.84 2.11 4.98
CA MET A 99 -13.96 3.24 5.35
C MET A 99 -14.24 3.78 6.75
N LEU A 100 -15.52 3.84 7.17
CA LEU A 100 -15.87 4.21 8.53
C LEU A 100 -15.38 3.19 9.55
N ALA A 101 -15.47 1.90 9.23
CA ALA A 101 -14.93 0.83 10.08
C ALA A 101 -13.40 0.92 10.20
N SER A 102 -12.68 1.20 9.10
CA SER A 102 -11.22 1.43 9.17
C SER A 102 -10.86 2.65 10.03
N LEU A 103 -11.69 3.70 10.05
CA LEU A 103 -11.48 4.84 10.96
C LEU A 103 -11.74 4.47 12.42
N ASP A 104 -12.68 3.56 12.70
CA ASP A 104 -12.90 3.01 14.05
C ASP A 104 -11.72 2.16 14.52
N GLU A 105 -11.19 1.28 13.66
CA GLU A 105 -9.97 0.48 13.95
C GLU A 105 -8.76 1.38 14.25
N LEU A 106 -8.62 2.53 13.58
CA LEU A 106 -7.59 3.52 13.90
C LEU A 106 -7.80 4.14 15.28
N GLY A 107 -9.05 4.38 15.68
CA GLY A 107 -9.42 4.82 17.02
C GLY A 107 -9.07 3.78 18.08
N GLU A 108 -9.26 2.49 17.80
CA GLU A 108 -8.90 1.39 18.72
C GLU A 108 -7.40 1.27 18.96
N ARG A 109 -6.57 1.82 18.05
CA ARG A 109 -5.11 1.88 18.22
C ARG A 109 -4.63 3.04 19.09
N MET A 110 -5.51 3.96 19.50
CA MET A 110 -5.16 5.10 20.34
C MET A 110 -4.42 4.76 21.65
N PRO A 111 -4.73 3.68 22.38
CA PRO A 111 -4.02 3.32 23.61
C PRO A 111 -2.52 3.02 23.41
N SER A 112 -2.06 2.85 22.16
CA SER A 112 -0.62 2.71 21.86
C SER A 112 0.13 4.05 21.84
N LEU A 113 -0.60 5.17 21.87
CA LEU A 113 -0.06 6.52 21.90
C LEU A 113 0.02 7.03 23.34
N LEU A 114 0.97 7.93 23.61
CA LEU A 114 0.98 8.75 24.81
C LEU A 114 -0.20 9.72 24.81
N ASP A 115 -0.70 10.04 26.00
CA ASP A 115 -1.87 10.91 26.18
C ASP A 115 -1.75 12.26 25.46
N ILE A 116 -0.54 12.83 25.39
CA ILE A 116 -0.23 14.08 24.69
C ILE A 116 -0.53 14.03 23.17
N ASP A 117 -0.52 12.84 22.56
CA ASP A 117 -0.78 12.64 21.13
C ASP A 117 -2.24 12.31 20.82
N HIS A 118 -3.03 11.96 21.83
CA HIS A 118 -4.44 11.59 21.66
C HIS A 118 -5.25 12.70 21.00
N PRO A 119 -5.14 13.98 21.40
CA PRO A 119 -5.92 15.05 20.77
C PRO A 119 -5.64 15.19 19.27
N CYS A 120 -4.37 15.02 18.86
CA CYS A 120 -3.97 15.07 17.46
C CYS A 120 -4.62 13.94 16.65
N ALA A 121 -4.46 12.70 17.11
CA ALA A 121 -5.05 11.52 16.47
C ALA A 121 -6.58 11.64 16.37
N GLN A 122 -7.25 11.96 17.49
CA GLN A 122 -8.71 12.12 17.56
C GLN A 122 -9.21 13.17 16.57
N ARG A 123 -8.57 14.35 16.55
CA ARG A 123 -8.96 15.44 15.66
C ARG A 123 -8.87 15.03 14.19
N GLN A 124 -7.78 14.35 13.81
CA GLN A 124 -7.56 13.93 12.42
C GLN A 124 -8.51 12.80 12.00
N ILE A 125 -8.74 11.81 12.87
CA ILE A 125 -9.72 10.74 12.64
C ILE A 125 -11.14 11.31 12.53
N ALA A 126 -11.53 12.20 13.44
CA ALA A 126 -12.84 12.84 13.43
C ALA A 126 -13.05 13.71 12.17
N ASN A 127 -12.01 14.42 11.72
CA ASN A 127 -12.05 15.16 10.47
C ASN A 127 -12.28 14.23 9.27
N ALA A 128 -11.53 13.14 9.17
CA ALA A 128 -11.69 12.17 8.09
C ALA A 128 -13.07 11.49 8.13
N ARG A 129 -13.58 11.15 9.33
CA ARG A 129 -14.93 10.61 9.52
C ARG A 129 -15.99 11.54 8.95
N ARG A 130 -15.94 12.83 9.31
CA ARG A 130 -16.87 13.84 8.78
C ARG A 130 -16.80 13.96 7.26
N LEU A 131 -15.60 13.88 6.69
CA LEU A 131 -15.43 13.91 5.23
C LEU A 131 -16.07 12.68 4.57
N VAL A 132 -15.79 11.47 5.08
CA VAL A 132 -16.38 10.22 4.56
C VAL A 132 -17.91 10.23 4.70
N GLU A 133 -18.44 10.68 5.83
CA GLU A 133 -19.89 10.77 6.07
C GLU A 133 -20.58 11.73 5.11
N SER A 134 -19.90 12.82 4.72
CA SER A 134 -20.42 13.83 3.79
C SER A 134 -20.46 13.39 2.32
N VAL A 135 -19.78 12.29 1.95
CA VAL A 135 -19.83 11.74 0.59
C VAL A 135 -21.22 11.17 0.29
N ARG A 136 -21.76 11.49 -0.89
CA ARG A 136 -23.05 10.99 -1.36
C ARG A 136 -23.00 9.47 -1.52
N GLU A 137 -24.04 8.80 -1.02
CA GLU A 137 -24.20 7.35 -1.18
C GLU A 137 -24.84 7.08 -2.54
N GLU A 138 -24.21 6.21 -3.33
CA GLU A 138 -24.89 5.50 -4.42
C GLU A 138 -25.37 4.15 -3.88
N ASP A 139 -26.62 3.80 -4.17
CA ASP A 139 -27.13 2.47 -3.83
C ASP A 139 -26.32 1.43 -4.61
N ASP A 140 -25.72 0.49 -3.88
CA ASP A 140 -25.13 -0.70 -4.50
C ASP A 140 -26.26 -1.41 -5.28
N PRO A 141 -26.06 -1.79 -6.56
CA PRO A 141 -26.98 -2.71 -7.20
C PRO A 141 -27.08 -3.95 -6.31
N ALA A 142 -28.31 -4.31 -5.96
CA ALA A 142 -28.61 -5.41 -5.05
C ALA A 142 -27.86 -6.69 -5.46
N PRO A 143 -27.49 -7.56 -4.50
CA PRO A 143 -26.87 -8.84 -4.84
C PRO A 143 -27.89 -9.67 -5.63
N GLU A 144 -27.66 -9.83 -6.93
CA GLU A 144 -28.47 -10.73 -7.76
C GLU A 144 -28.28 -12.16 -7.25
N ILE A 145 -29.34 -12.68 -6.66
CA ILE A 145 -29.49 -14.07 -6.27
C ILE A 145 -29.39 -14.91 -7.54
N HIS A 146 -28.33 -15.71 -7.63
CA HIS A 146 -28.18 -16.75 -8.64
C HIS A 146 -29.38 -17.70 -8.61
N HIS A 147 -30.32 -17.56 -9.54
CA HIS A 147 -31.21 -18.64 -9.92
C HIS A 147 -31.16 -18.87 -11.43
N ALA A 148 -30.85 -20.13 -11.76
CA ALA A 148 -30.73 -20.73 -13.06
C ALA A 148 -31.93 -20.42 -13.99
N GLN A 149 -31.65 -19.96 -15.21
CA GLN A 149 -32.18 -20.55 -16.45
C GLN A 149 -31.63 -19.86 -17.72
N ARG A 150 -30.84 -20.64 -18.48
CA ARG A 150 -30.66 -20.74 -19.95
C ARG A 150 -30.60 -19.50 -20.87
N PRO A 151 -29.83 -19.63 -21.97
CA PRO A 151 -29.28 -18.50 -22.70
C PRO A 151 -30.28 -17.95 -23.71
N SER A 152 -30.41 -16.63 -23.74
CA SER A 152 -30.90 -15.91 -24.90
C SER A 152 -29.98 -14.74 -25.16
N ALA A 153 -29.76 -14.53 -26.45
CA ALA A 153 -28.84 -13.61 -27.04
C ALA A 153 -29.04 -12.17 -26.55
N GLU A 154 -28.00 -11.38 -26.83
CA GLU A 154 -27.96 -9.93 -26.94
C GLU A 154 -27.30 -9.14 -25.80
N LEU A 155 -26.25 -8.47 -26.24
CA LEU A 155 -25.79 -7.14 -25.84
C LEU A 155 -25.17 -6.98 -24.45
N GLY A 156 -23.82 -6.96 -24.47
CA GLY A 156 -23.00 -5.88 -23.91
C GLY A 156 -23.40 -5.30 -22.56
N SER A 157 -22.64 -5.65 -21.52
CA SER A 157 -22.47 -4.78 -20.37
C SER A 157 -21.02 -4.84 -19.94
N GLY A 158 -20.21 -3.97 -20.55
CA GLY A 158 -18.94 -3.59 -19.98
C GLY A 158 -19.25 -2.87 -18.68
N THR A 159 -18.88 -3.46 -17.55
CA THR A 159 -18.74 -2.72 -16.31
C THR A 159 -17.80 -1.55 -16.62
N ASP A 160 -18.36 -0.35 -16.63
CA ASP A 160 -17.67 0.87 -17.02
C ASP A 160 -16.58 1.14 -15.99
N THR A 161 -15.42 0.54 -16.23
CA THR A 161 -14.28 0.60 -15.32
C THR A 161 -13.62 1.93 -15.63
N ASP A 162 -14.03 2.97 -14.91
CA ASP A 162 -13.54 4.33 -15.13
C ASP A 162 -12.02 4.38 -14.89
N VAL A 163 -11.28 4.43 -15.99
CA VAL A 163 -9.82 4.50 -16.03
C VAL A 163 -9.45 5.86 -16.60
N ALA A 164 -9.01 6.74 -15.72
CA ALA A 164 -8.70 8.13 -16.07
C ALA A 164 -7.54 8.27 -17.07
N GLN A 165 -6.60 7.31 -17.09
CA GLN A 165 -5.46 7.34 -17.99
C GLN A 165 -5.00 5.94 -18.38
N TRP A 166 -4.76 5.76 -19.68
CA TRP A 166 -4.20 4.54 -20.26
C TRP A 166 -2.75 4.75 -20.67
N ASN A 167 -1.89 3.82 -20.29
CA ASN A 167 -0.50 3.72 -20.76
C ASN A 167 -0.39 2.51 -21.69
N VAL A 168 0.18 2.70 -22.87
CA VAL A 168 0.33 1.63 -23.86
C VAL A 168 1.70 0.99 -23.71
N LEU A 169 1.75 -0.33 -23.57
CA LEU A 169 2.97 -1.12 -23.61
C LEU A 169 2.92 -2.07 -24.79
N GLN A 170 4.08 -2.23 -25.43
CA GLN A 170 4.29 -3.18 -26.50
C GLN A 170 5.25 -4.27 -26.01
N PHE A 171 4.83 -5.53 -26.11
CA PHE A 171 5.65 -6.69 -25.79
C PHE A 171 6.03 -7.42 -27.08
N ASN A 172 7.33 -7.48 -27.34
CA ASN A 172 7.87 -8.22 -28.48
C ASN A 172 7.98 -9.70 -28.11
N THR A 173 7.29 -10.57 -28.84
CA THR A 173 7.20 -12.01 -28.56
C THR A 173 8.06 -12.88 -29.49
N GLY A 174 8.89 -12.26 -30.33
CA GLY A 174 9.66 -12.95 -31.37
C GLY A 174 8.85 -13.34 -32.61
N SER A 175 7.53 -13.10 -32.60
CA SER A 175 6.67 -13.19 -33.80
C SER A 175 6.65 -11.86 -34.58
N THR A 176 6.05 -11.85 -35.77
CA THR A 176 5.92 -10.64 -36.61
C THR A 176 4.93 -9.61 -36.05
N THR A 177 4.09 -9.98 -35.08
CA THR A 177 3.10 -9.08 -34.47
C THR A 177 3.33 -8.96 -32.96
N PRO A 178 3.64 -7.75 -32.45
CA PRO A 178 3.85 -7.56 -31.02
C PRO A 178 2.51 -7.50 -30.27
N PHE A 179 2.53 -7.84 -28.99
CA PHE A 179 1.34 -7.69 -28.15
C PHE A 179 1.23 -6.26 -27.65
N ILE A 180 0.08 -5.62 -27.88
CA ILE A 180 -0.20 -4.26 -27.42
C ILE A 180 -1.15 -4.37 -26.22
N ILE A 181 -0.70 -3.90 -25.05
CA ILE A 181 -1.47 -3.91 -23.82
C ILE A 181 -1.58 -2.47 -23.32
N LYS A 182 -2.81 -1.97 -23.19
CA LYS A 182 -3.10 -0.72 -22.50
C LYS A 182 -3.29 -1.05 -21.02
N CYS A 183 -2.62 -0.37 -20.12
CA CYS A 183 -2.82 -0.49 -18.68
C CYS A 183 -3.19 0.85 -18.04
N GLY A 184 -4.02 0.80 -17.03
CA GLY A 184 -4.40 1.94 -16.21
C GLY A 184 -4.75 1.49 -14.80
N ALA A 185 -5.29 2.41 -14.01
CA ALA A 185 -5.86 2.09 -12.70
C ALA A 185 -7.31 2.50 -12.67
N ASN A 186 -8.14 1.69 -12.03
CA ASN A 186 -9.48 2.10 -11.64
C ASN A 186 -9.43 2.99 -10.38
N SER A 187 -10.60 3.47 -9.97
CA SER A 187 -10.81 4.25 -8.74
C SER A 187 -10.47 3.51 -7.44
N ASN A 188 -10.25 2.19 -7.49
CA ASN A 188 -9.83 1.37 -6.34
C ASN A 188 -8.31 1.12 -6.31
N SER A 189 -7.53 1.79 -7.17
CA SER A 189 -6.09 1.55 -7.30
C SER A 189 -5.76 0.09 -7.64
N GLU A 190 -6.59 -0.53 -8.48
CA GLU A 190 -6.33 -1.85 -9.07
C GLU A 190 -5.84 -1.70 -10.50
N LEU A 191 -4.95 -2.61 -10.91
CA LEU A 191 -4.44 -2.62 -12.28
C LEU A 191 -5.55 -3.07 -13.23
N VAL A 192 -5.89 -2.22 -14.19
CA VAL A 192 -6.83 -2.53 -15.27
C VAL A 192 -6.06 -2.63 -16.58
N ILE A 193 -6.38 -3.64 -17.38
CA ILE A 193 -5.83 -3.82 -18.71
C ILE A 193 -6.92 -3.77 -19.77
N LYS A 194 -6.53 -3.26 -20.93
CA LYS A 194 -7.32 -3.26 -22.15
C LYS A 194 -6.44 -3.77 -23.30
N ALA A 195 -6.85 -4.87 -23.92
CA ALA A 195 -6.18 -5.48 -25.06
C ALA A 195 -7.19 -6.31 -25.87
N ASP A 196 -6.79 -6.74 -27.06
CA ASP A 196 -7.61 -7.64 -27.87
C ASP A 196 -7.96 -8.91 -27.10
N ALA A 197 -9.24 -9.30 -27.14
CA ALA A 197 -9.70 -10.52 -26.49
C ALA A 197 -8.93 -11.75 -26.98
N LYS A 198 -8.66 -11.79 -28.28
CA LYS A 198 -7.86 -12.82 -28.95
C LYS A 198 -6.80 -12.17 -29.83
N VAL A 199 -5.56 -12.64 -29.69
CA VAL A 199 -4.39 -12.21 -30.46
C VAL A 199 -4.52 -12.61 -31.93
N GLN A 200 -5.09 -13.78 -32.21
CA GLN A 200 -5.25 -14.31 -33.58
C GLN A 200 -6.44 -13.67 -34.33
N GLU A 201 -7.39 -13.07 -33.61
CA GLU A 201 -8.60 -12.44 -34.16
C GLU A 201 -8.75 -11.01 -33.60
N PRO A 202 -7.91 -10.03 -34.00
CA PRO A 202 -7.98 -8.65 -33.49
C PRO A 202 -9.30 -7.94 -33.87
N LYS A 203 -10.11 -8.52 -34.76
CA LYS A 203 -11.48 -8.06 -35.06
C LYS A 203 -12.49 -8.44 -33.95
N GLY A 204 -12.10 -9.25 -32.97
CA GLY A 204 -12.93 -9.74 -31.86
C GLY A 204 -13.19 -8.70 -30.75
N GLY A 205 -12.64 -7.50 -30.88
CA GLY A 205 -12.83 -6.40 -29.94
C GLY A 205 -11.82 -6.38 -28.79
N GLU A 206 -11.48 -5.17 -28.34
CA GLU A 206 -10.69 -4.96 -27.13
C GLU A 206 -11.58 -5.26 -25.90
N ILE A 207 -11.09 -6.07 -24.96
CA ILE A 207 -11.75 -6.29 -23.68
C ILE A 207 -11.01 -5.56 -22.57
N VAL A 208 -11.77 -5.08 -21.59
CA VAL A 208 -11.27 -4.41 -20.38
C VAL A 208 -11.43 -5.35 -19.19
N ARG A 209 -10.35 -5.57 -18.44
CA ARG A 209 -10.34 -6.46 -17.28
C ARG A 209 -9.47 -5.91 -16.15
N VAL A 210 -9.93 -6.09 -14.92
CA VAL A 210 -9.11 -5.90 -13.71
C VAL A 210 -8.18 -7.11 -13.59
N VAL A 211 -6.90 -6.85 -13.37
CA VAL A 211 -5.86 -7.88 -13.28
C VAL A 211 -5.67 -8.29 -11.82
N PRO A 212 -5.76 -9.59 -11.47
CA PRO A 212 -5.60 -10.03 -10.09
C PRO A 212 -4.20 -9.71 -9.53
N ARG A 213 -4.11 -9.47 -8.22
CA ARG A 213 -2.80 -9.28 -7.57
C ARG A 213 -2.01 -10.59 -7.58
N PRO A 214 -0.67 -10.56 -7.69
CA PRO A 214 0.14 -11.79 -7.70
C PRO A 214 -0.04 -12.70 -6.47
N SER A 215 -0.36 -12.12 -5.31
CA SER A 215 -0.60 -12.85 -4.06
C SER A 215 -1.77 -13.84 -4.16
N VAL A 216 -2.73 -13.61 -5.06
CA VAL A 216 -3.85 -14.53 -5.29
C VAL A 216 -3.33 -15.89 -5.80
N LEU A 217 -2.19 -15.92 -6.48
CA LEU A 217 -1.63 -17.14 -7.09
C LEU A 217 -0.74 -17.97 -6.16
N GLU A 218 -0.46 -17.50 -4.93
CA GLU A 218 0.60 -18.03 -4.05
C GLU A 218 0.40 -19.51 -3.70
N ASN A 219 -0.85 -19.99 -3.65
CA ASN A 219 -1.19 -21.39 -3.35
C ASN A 219 -1.97 -22.11 -4.46
N MET A 220 -2.03 -21.52 -5.66
CA MET A 220 -2.78 -22.11 -6.78
C MET A 220 -1.94 -23.12 -7.56
N SER A 221 -2.60 -24.14 -8.08
CA SER A 221 -2.06 -25.06 -9.07
C SER A 221 -1.99 -24.42 -10.45
N LEU A 222 -1.23 -25.02 -11.37
CA LEU A 222 -1.09 -24.50 -12.73
C LEU A 222 -2.45 -24.46 -13.47
N ASP A 223 -3.33 -25.42 -13.21
CA ASP A 223 -4.63 -25.50 -13.90
C ASP A 223 -5.63 -24.46 -13.35
N GLU A 224 -5.61 -24.19 -12.04
CA GLU A 224 -6.37 -23.07 -11.45
C GLU A 224 -5.89 -21.72 -11.99
N MET A 225 -4.57 -21.53 -12.17
CA MET A 225 -4.05 -20.31 -12.79
C MET A 225 -4.50 -20.16 -14.25
N LYS A 226 -4.54 -21.26 -15.02
CA LYS A 226 -5.06 -21.23 -16.40
C LYS A 226 -6.54 -20.83 -16.44
N GLN A 227 -7.32 -21.32 -15.48
CA GLN A 227 -8.74 -20.94 -15.35
C GLN A 227 -8.86 -19.42 -15.16
N ILE A 228 -8.13 -18.83 -14.21
CA ILE A 228 -8.14 -17.38 -13.97
C ILE A 228 -7.67 -16.60 -15.20
N PHE A 229 -6.60 -17.05 -15.84
CA PHE A 229 -6.07 -16.38 -17.03
C PHE A 229 -6.95 -16.54 -18.27
N SER A 230 -7.89 -17.48 -18.29
CA SER A 230 -8.87 -17.59 -19.38
C SER A 230 -9.86 -16.42 -19.43
N GLU A 231 -10.00 -15.68 -18.32
CA GLU A 231 -10.86 -14.50 -18.22
C GLU A 231 -10.14 -13.20 -18.59
N LEU A 232 -8.81 -13.25 -18.76
CA LEU A 232 -7.95 -12.13 -19.12
C LEU A 232 -7.72 -12.07 -20.64
N PRO A 233 -7.32 -10.92 -21.21
CA PRO A 233 -6.94 -10.82 -22.62
C PRO A 233 -5.85 -11.83 -22.96
N GLU A 234 -6.00 -12.54 -24.09
CA GLU A 234 -5.14 -13.66 -24.47
C GLU A 234 -3.65 -13.28 -24.47
N ALA A 235 -3.32 -12.06 -24.90
CA ALA A 235 -1.95 -11.54 -24.87
C ALA A 235 -1.32 -11.58 -23.46
N LEU A 236 -2.07 -11.23 -22.42
CA LEU A 236 -1.55 -11.25 -21.05
C LEU A 236 -1.34 -12.70 -20.57
N SER A 237 -2.30 -13.57 -20.87
CA SER A 237 -2.27 -14.98 -20.50
C SER A 237 -1.09 -15.69 -21.16
N LEU A 238 -0.82 -15.43 -22.43
CA LEU A 238 0.34 -15.96 -23.16
C LEU A 238 1.68 -15.45 -22.60
N LEU A 239 1.76 -14.18 -22.17
CA LEU A 239 2.97 -13.64 -21.54
C LEU A 239 3.22 -14.21 -20.13
N ALA A 240 2.15 -14.53 -19.40
CA ALA A 240 2.22 -15.00 -18.02
C ALA A 240 2.46 -16.51 -17.90
N LEU A 241 1.86 -17.32 -18.78
CA LEU A 241 1.91 -18.78 -18.67
C LEU A 241 3.32 -19.34 -18.89
N ALA A 242 3.69 -20.31 -18.05
CA ALA A 242 4.91 -21.09 -18.16
C ALA A 242 4.61 -22.60 -18.10
N ARG A 243 5.66 -23.42 -18.20
CA ARG A 243 5.55 -24.89 -18.07
C ARG A 243 5.22 -25.35 -16.65
N THR A 244 5.52 -24.55 -15.63
CA THR A 244 5.34 -24.88 -14.21
C THR A 244 4.53 -23.80 -13.51
N ALA A 245 3.90 -24.15 -12.39
CA ALA A 245 3.15 -23.21 -11.55
C ALA A 245 4.07 -22.09 -11.02
N ASP A 246 5.26 -22.42 -10.52
CA ASP A 246 6.24 -21.42 -10.05
C ASP A 246 6.73 -20.51 -11.16
N GLY A 247 6.99 -21.07 -12.34
CA GLY A 247 7.38 -20.29 -13.51
C GLY A 247 6.28 -19.32 -13.92
N THR A 248 5.02 -19.75 -13.81
CA THR A 248 3.84 -18.92 -14.13
C THR A 248 3.68 -17.80 -13.09
N ARG A 249 3.77 -18.11 -11.79
CA ARG A 249 3.78 -17.11 -10.71
C ARG A 249 4.87 -16.07 -10.89
N ALA A 250 6.09 -16.50 -11.19
CA ALA A 250 7.24 -15.60 -11.37
C ALA A 250 7.06 -14.68 -12.59
N ARG A 251 6.64 -15.25 -13.74
CA ARG A 251 6.37 -14.47 -14.96
C ARG A 251 5.23 -13.49 -14.75
N TYR A 252 4.12 -13.95 -14.17
CA TYR A 252 2.97 -13.12 -13.88
C TYR A 252 3.30 -11.98 -12.92
N SER A 253 4.03 -12.26 -11.82
CA SER A 253 4.45 -11.24 -10.86
C SER A 253 5.31 -10.16 -11.53
N ARG A 254 6.22 -10.57 -12.41
CA ARG A 254 7.07 -9.64 -13.18
C ARG A 254 6.27 -8.82 -14.18
N LEU A 255 5.35 -9.45 -14.89
CA LEU A 255 4.46 -8.79 -15.86
C LEU A 255 3.55 -7.78 -15.17
N TYR A 256 2.89 -8.18 -14.08
CA TYR A 256 2.06 -7.32 -13.25
C TYR A 256 2.84 -6.09 -12.78
N ARG A 257 4.05 -6.30 -12.22
CA ARG A 257 4.91 -5.19 -11.77
C ARG A 257 5.27 -4.26 -12.93
N THR A 258 5.62 -4.82 -14.09
CA THR A 258 5.98 -4.03 -15.29
C THR A 258 4.83 -3.13 -15.73
N LEU A 259 3.61 -3.66 -15.75
CA LEU A 259 2.41 -2.90 -16.11
C LEU A 259 2.06 -1.85 -15.04
N ALA A 260 2.07 -2.24 -13.76
CA ALA A 260 1.73 -1.37 -12.64
C ALA A 260 2.74 -0.20 -12.49
N MET A 261 4.03 -0.41 -12.72
CA MET A 261 5.06 0.65 -12.71
C MET A 261 4.79 1.77 -13.72
N LYS A 262 4.12 1.45 -14.84
CA LYS A 262 3.77 2.43 -15.86
C LYS A 262 2.51 3.22 -15.51
N VAL A 263 1.80 2.86 -14.45
CA VAL A 263 0.59 3.55 -14.00
C VAL A 263 0.94 4.40 -12.76
N PRO A 264 0.97 5.74 -12.87
CA PRO A 264 1.43 6.61 -11.78
C PRO A 264 0.72 6.40 -10.44
N SER A 265 -0.59 6.13 -10.47
CA SER A 265 -1.41 5.90 -9.29
C SER A 265 -1.16 4.56 -8.57
N LEU A 266 -0.40 3.64 -9.18
CA LEU A 266 -0.06 2.33 -8.59
C LEU A 266 1.39 2.27 -8.08
N ARG A 267 2.13 3.39 -8.07
CA ARG A 267 3.55 3.42 -7.67
C ARG A 267 3.78 2.92 -6.23
N ASP A 268 2.90 3.29 -5.30
CA ASP A 268 3.01 2.87 -3.90
C ASP A 268 2.77 1.36 -3.74
N LEU A 269 1.76 0.82 -4.47
CA LEU A 269 1.47 -0.62 -4.53
C LEU A 269 2.66 -1.41 -5.08
N VAL A 270 3.35 -0.89 -6.10
CA VAL A 270 4.57 -1.52 -6.62
C VAL A 270 5.66 -1.57 -5.54
N GLY A 271 5.82 -0.50 -4.75
CA GLY A 271 6.80 -0.46 -3.66
C GLY A 271 6.53 -1.50 -2.57
N GLU A 272 5.27 -1.85 -2.30
CA GLU A 272 4.91 -2.96 -1.40
C GLU A 272 5.27 -4.32 -2.00
N LEU A 273 4.99 -4.52 -3.28
CA LEU A 273 5.33 -5.75 -4.04
C LEU A 273 6.85 -5.98 -4.18
N GLU A 274 7.67 -4.93 -4.01
CA GLU A 274 9.13 -5.02 -3.96
C GLU A 274 9.64 -5.42 -2.57
N LYS A 275 8.99 -4.94 -1.50
CA LYS A 275 9.33 -5.31 -0.11
C LYS A 275 8.94 -6.75 0.23
N GLY A 276 7.86 -7.27 -0.37
CA GLY A 276 7.47 -8.68 -0.26
C GLY A 276 8.35 -9.66 -1.05
N GLY A 277 9.32 -9.17 -1.84
CA GLY A 277 10.19 -9.98 -2.69
C GLY A 277 11.44 -10.56 -2.01
N VAL A 278 11.65 -10.33 -0.71
CA VAL A 278 12.73 -10.98 0.05
C VAL A 278 12.29 -12.41 0.39
N LEU A 279 12.22 -13.26 -0.63
CA LEU A 279 12.18 -14.69 -0.43
C LEU A 279 13.51 -15.10 0.21
N LYS A 280 13.39 -15.39 1.50
CA LYS A 280 14.29 -16.17 2.34
C LYS A 280 14.94 -17.28 1.52
N ASP A 281 16.24 -17.16 1.31
CA ASP A 281 17.11 -18.25 0.88
C ASP A 281 17.14 -19.26 2.05
N VAL A 282 16.30 -20.29 2.00
CA VAL A 282 16.40 -21.44 2.90
C VAL A 282 17.16 -22.50 2.14
N ARG A 283 18.48 -22.51 2.35
CA ARG A 283 19.31 -23.68 2.09
C ARG A 283 18.77 -24.85 2.92
N SER A 284 18.56 -25.99 2.27
CA SER A 284 18.69 -27.33 2.83
C SER A 284 19.37 -28.20 1.78
#